data_AF-A0A9J6RFD9-F1
#
_entry.id   AF-A0A9J6RFD9-F1
#
_cell.length_a   1.000
_cell.length_b   1.000
_cell.length_c   1.000
_cell.angle_alpha   90.00
_cell.angle_beta   90.00
_cell.angle_gamma   90.00
#
_symmetry.space_group_name_H-M   'P 1'
#
loop_
_entity.id
_entity.type
_entity.pdbx_description
1 polymer ?
#
loop_
_entity_poly.entity_id
_entity_poly.type
_entity_poly.pdbx_seq_one_letter_code
_entity_poly.pdbx_strand_id
1 'polypeptide(L)' 'MHKYRDGIIRRETEEKAVKEVYILTPTKTVQAETMRYFQEDFHEKYRMGAIQLEPGGVSEDFEDKILAIVKSMWS' A
#
# COMPACT_ATOMS: atom_id res chain seq x y z
N MET A 1 8.83 -0.21 -3.74
CA MET A 1 8.77 -1.35 -2.80
C MET A 1 10.12 -1.95 -2.40
N HIS A 2 11.14 -2.00 -3.26
CA HIS A 2 12.45 -2.60 -2.90
C HIS A 2 13.04 -2.05 -1.58
N LYS A 3 12.90 -0.73 -1.32
CA LYS A 3 13.35 -0.08 -0.08
C LYS A 3 12.57 -0.48 1.18
N TYR A 4 11.37 -1.03 1.02
CA TYR A 4 10.49 -1.40 2.13
C TYR A 4 10.35 -2.91 2.26
N ARG A 5 11.15 -3.71 1.53
CA ARG A 5 11.03 -5.18 1.50
C ARG A 5 10.98 -5.81 2.89
N ASP A 6 11.78 -5.28 3.81
CA ASP A 6 11.90 -5.79 5.17
C ASP A 6 10.94 -5.08 6.16
N GLY A 7 10.15 -4.12 5.66
CA GLY A 7 9.31 -3.22 6.45
C GLY A 7 10.05 -1.95 6.86
N ILE A 8 9.43 -1.18 7.76
CA ILE A 8 10.09 -0.08 8.48
C ILE A 8 10.67 -0.68 9.75
N ILE A 9 11.98 -0.56 9.96
CA ILE A 9 12.70 -1.21 11.05
C ILE A 9 13.13 -0.18 12.11
N ARG A 10 12.98 -0.52 13.39
CA ARG A 10 13.54 0.26 14.52
C ARG A 10 15.02 -0.03 14.61
N ARG A 11 15.85 1.01 14.62
CA ARG A 11 17.31 0.84 14.58
C ARG A 11 17.85 0.21 15.87
N GLU A 12 17.18 0.45 16.99
CA GLU A 12 17.62 0.04 18.33
C GLU A 12 17.38 -1.46 18.58
N THR A 13 16.34 -2.02 17.98
CA THR A 13 15.91 -3.41 18.23
C THR A 13 15.97 -4.31 17.00
N GLU A 14 16.19 -3.74 15.81
CA GLU A 14 16.08 -4.41 14.52
C GLU A 14 14.68 -5.02 14.26
N GLU A 15 13.69 -4.69 15.08
CA GLU A 15 12.32 -5.16 14.93
C GLU A 15 11.52 -4.25 13.99
N LYS A 16 10.44 -4.79 13.41
CA LYS A 16 9.51 -4.01 12.61
C LYS A 16 8.82 -2.93 13.46
N ALA A 17 8.93 -1.69 13.01
CA ALA A 17 8.26 -0.53 13.61
C ALA A 17 6.76 -0.49 13.29
N VAL A 18 6.33 -1.13 12.19
CA VAL A 18 4.95 -1.14 11.70
C VAL A 18 4.57 -2.54 11.21
N LYS A 19 3.28 -2.87 11.27
CA LYS A 19 2.75 -4.14 10.77
C LYS A 19 2.64 -4.16 9.23
N GLU A 20 2.28 -3.04 8.63
CA GLU A 20 1.98 -2.92 7.19
C GLU A 20 2.55 -1.61 6.62
N VAL A 21 2.85 -1.56 5.31
CA VAL A 21 3.43 -0.37 4.63
C VAL A 21 2.77 -0.10 3.29
N TYR A 22 2.02 0.99 3.19
CA TYR A 22 1.39 1.41 1.93
C TYR A 22 1.87 2.80 1.49
N ILE A 23 2.10 2.97 0.19
CA ILE A 23 2.46 4.26 -0.41
C ILE A 23 1.27 4.77 -1.20
N LEU A 24 0.68 5.89 -0.80
CA LEU A 24 -0.25 6.61 -1.68
C LEU A 24 0.58 7.40 -2.69
N THR A 25 0.33 7.18 -3.99
CA THR A 25 1.09 7.84 -5.04
C THR A 25 0.22 8.21 -6.23
N PRO A 26 0.38 9.42 -6.80
CA PRO A 26 -0.24 9.75 -8.06
C PRO A 26 0.30 8.84 -9.16
N THR A 27 -0.58 8.19 -9.93
CA THR A 27 -0.20 7.44 -11.13
C THR A 27 -1.38 7.30 -12.08
N LYS A 28 -1.09 7.00 -13.35
CA LYS A 28 -2.11 6.69 -14.37
C LYS A 28 -2.56 5.24 -14.24
N THR A 29 -3.83 4.96 -14.51
CA THR A 29 -4.44 3.61 -14.39
C THR A 29 -3.67 2.55 -15.16
N VAL A 30 -3.30 2.82 -16.41
CA VAL A 30 -2.51 1.91 -17.26
C VAL A 30 -1.16 1.52 -16.61
N GLN A 31 -0.56 2.41 -15.83
CA GLN A 31 0.69 2.12 -15.11
C GLN A 31 0.44 1.33 -13.83
N ALA A 32 -0.66 1.59 -13.12
CA ALA A 32 -1.02 0.84 -11.92
C ALA A 32 -1.37 -0.62 -12.23
N GLU A 33 -2.15 -0.87 -13.28
CA GLU A 33 -2.57 -2.22 -13.69
C GLU A 33 -1.40 -3.13 -14.08
N THR A 34 -0.33 -2.54 -14.63
CA THR A 34 0.87 -3.29 -15.05
C THR A 34 1.86 -3.55 -13.91
N MET A 35 1.64 -2.94 -12.75
CA MET A 35 2.58 -2.96 -11.63
C MET A 35 2.01 -3.76 -10.46
N ARG A 36 2.61 -4.92 -10.19
CA ARG A 36 2.16 -5.87 -9.16
C ARG A 36 1.92 -5.26 -7.77
N TYR A 37 2.63 -4.19 -7.40
CA TYR A 37 2.51 -3.62 -6.07
C TYR A 37 1.27 -2.72 -5.88
N PHE A 38 0.48 -2.49 -6.93
CA PHE A 38 -0.87 -1.94 -6.82
C PHE A 38 -1.96 -3.00 -6.70
N GLN A 39 -1.62 -4.28 -6.87
CA GLN A 39 -2.58 -5.38 -6.90
C GLN A 39 -2.90 -5.87 -5.48
N GLU A 40 -4.14 -6.29 -5.27
CA GLU A 40 -4.66 -6.71 -3.96
C GLU A 40 -3.93 -7.95 -3.42
N ASP A 41 -3.64 -8.93 -4.27
CA ASP A 41 -2.90 -10.14 -3.91
C ASP A 41 -1.50 -9.83 -3.37
N PHE A 42 -0.87 -8.78 -3.90
CA PHE A 42 0.40 -8.28 -3.42
C PHE A 42 0.27 -7.63 -2.04
N HIS A 43 -0.79 -6.84 -1.83
CA HIS A 43 -1.08 -6.18 -0.56
C HIS A 43 -1.31 -7.22 0.54
N GLU A 44 -2.13 -8.23 0.28
CA GLU A 44 -2.43 -9.30 1.22
C GLU A 44 -1.19 -10.13 1.56
N LYS A 45 -0.45 -10.55 0.53
CA LYS A 45 0.71 -11.44 0.68
C LYS A 45 1.87 -10.79 1.42
N TYR A 46 2.16 -9.53 1.12
CA TYR A 46 3.34 -8.84 1.63
C TYR A 46 3.02 -7.83 2.73
N ARG A 47 1.73 -7.58 3.01
CA ARG A 47 1.27 -6.52 3.94
C ARG A 47 1.86 -5.16 3.56
N MET A 48 1.96 -4.91 2.26
CA MET A 48 2.50 -3.68 1.72
C MET A 48 2.16 -3.47 0.25
N GLY A 49 2.29 -2.24 -0.22
CA GLY A 49 2.13 -1.94 -1.63
C GLY A 49 2.08 -0.44 -1.91
N ALA A 50 1.54 -0.10 -3.07
CA ALA A 50 1.13 1.24 -3.41
C ALA A 50 -0.37 1.29 -3.66
N ILE A 51 -0.97 2.41 -3.27
CA ILE A 51 -2.36 2.75 -3.52
C ILE A 51 -2.35 3.85 -4.56
N GLN A 52 -3.01 3.59 -5.69
CA GLN A 52 -3.10 4.56 -6.77
C GLN A 52 -3.97 5.74 -6.34
N LEU A 53 -3.48 6.94 -6.64
CA LEU A 53 -4.27 8.14 -6.75
C LEU A 53 -4.25 8.60 -8.21
N GLU A 54 -5.41 8.87 -8.80
CA GLU A 54 -5.45 9.49 -10.12
C GLU A 54 -5.55 11.02 -9.99
N PRO A 55 -4.57 11.80 -10.48
CA PRO A 55 -4.61 13.25 -10.36
C PRO A 55 -5.83 13.85 -11.07
N GLY A 56 -6.65 14.61 -10.33
CA GLY A 56 -7.86 15.24 -10.86
C GLY A 56 -9.04 14.27 -11.08
N GLY A 57 -8.86 12.98 -10.77
CA GLY A 57 -9.94 11.99 -10.76
C GLY A 57 -10.60 11.92 -9.37
N VAL A 58 -11.92 11.79 -9.36
CA VAL A 58 -12.63 11.30 -8.17
C VAL A 58 -12.61 9.78 -8.27
N SER A 59 -11.77 9.13 -7.49
CA SER A 59 -11.83 7.67 -7.39
C SER A 59 -12.98 7.31 -6.45
N GLU A 60 -14.10 6.88 -7.02
CA GLU A 60 -15.30 6.49 -6.27
C GLU A 60 -14.97 5.41 -5.22
N ASP A 61 -14.03 4.52 -5.54
CA ASP A 61 -13.62 3.40 -4.67
C ASP A 61 -12.43 3.70 -3.75
N PHE A 62 -11.85 4.92 -3.81
CA PHE A 62 -10.65 5.22 -3.03
C PHE A 62 -10.93 5.19 -1.53
N GLU A 63 -12.04 5.79 -1.11
CA GLU A 63 -12.45 5.80 0.29
C GLU A 63 -12.67 4.38 0.80
N ASP A 64 -13.38 3.55 0.04
CA ASP A 64 -13.63 2.15 0.37
C ASP A 64 -12.33 1.34 0.49
N LYS A 65 -11.38 1.53 -0.43
CA LYS A 65 -10.06 0.88 -0.38
C LYS A 65 -9.26 1.29 0.85
N ILE A 66 -9.23 2.59 1.18
CA ILE A 66 -8.54 3.06 2.39
C ILE A 66 -9.23 2.51 3.65
N LEU A 67 -10.56 2.54 3.70
CA LEU A 67 -11.31 2.00 4.84
C LEU A 67 -11.08 0.49 5.01
N ALA A 68 -11.00 -0.27 3.93
CA ALA A 68 -10.68 -1.71 3.98
C ALA A 68 -9.30 -1.97 4.60
N ILE A 69 -8.28 -1.22 4.15
CA ILE A 69 -6.90 -1.33 4.68
C ILE A 69 -6.87 -0.92 6.17
N VAL A 70 -7.53 0.19 6.53
CA VAL A 70 -7.55 0.63 7.94
C VAL A 70 -8.26 -0.41 8.83
N LYS A 71 -9.35 -1.00 8.35
CA LYS A 71 -10.05 -2.09 9.07
C LYS A 71 -9.16 -3.32 9.22
N SER A 72 -8.43 -3.73 8.18
CA SER A 72 -7.54 -4.90 8.25
C SER A 72 -6.37 -4.70 9.22
N MET A 73 -5.98 -3.46 9.51
CA MET A 73 -4.93 -3.16 10.49
C MET A 73 -5.39 -3.36 11.94
N TRP A 74 -6.70 -3.32 12.20
CA TRP A 74 -7.30 -3.37 13.55
C TRP A 74 -7.95 -4.72 13.89
N SER A 75 -8.17 -5.58 12.91
CA SER A 75 -8.56 -6.99 13.07
C SER A 75 -7.37 -7.89 13.39
#